data_AF-A0A178GEU4-F1
#
_entry.id   AF-A0A178GEU4-F1
#
_cell.length_a   1.000
_cell.length_b   1.000
_cell.length_c   1.000
_cell.angle_alpha   90.00
_cell.angle_beta   90.00
_cell.angle_gamma   90.00
#
_symmetry.space_group_name_H-M   'P 1'
#
loop_
_entity.id
_entity.type
_entity.pdbx_description
1 polymer ?
#
loop_
_entity_poly.entity_id
_entity_poly.type
_entity_poly.pdbx_seq_one_letter_code
_entity_poly.pdbx_strand_id
1 'polypeptide(L)'
;MIFNKFYIILLIFLTACNSSANQSIRKNIEEKVFELDLTNEGISAEGGGIELYKDRNFCSLLLNIYGENGQEKYNFKFKKNNLIETSYLKYRYKNGLLVTDDELKDLITDDSTNSDNDRELVSNKSFIGSTNKNIAKKFDMYKKRIPKSVLTKNCN
;
A
#
# COMPACT_ATOMS: atom_id res chain seq x y z
N MET A 1 43.47 72.65 16.48
CA MET A 1 42.36 72.69 15.51
C MET A 1 42.19 71.29 14.93
N ILE A 2 41.16 70.61 15.43
CA ILE A 2 40.40 69.43 14.96
C ILE A 2 41.11 68.43 14.02
N PHE A 3 41.50 67.28 14.59
CA PHE A 3 41.79 66.04 13.86
C PHE A 3 40.48 65.46 13.29
N ASN A 4 40.37 65.42 11.97
CA ASN A 4 39.20 64.86 11.29
C ASN A 4 39.41 63.35 11.09
N LYS A 5 38.78 62.52 11.93
CA LYS A 5 38.76 61.05 11.79
C LYS A 5 37.67 60.67 10.78
N PHE A 6 38.05 60.42 9.53
CA PHE A 6 37.16 59.77 8.57
C PHE A 6 37.11 58.26 8.86
N TYR A 7 35.99 57.79 9.38
CA TYR A 7 35.67 56.38 9.47
C TYR A 7 35.32 55.85 8.07
N ILE A 8 36.09 54.88 7.59
CA ILE A 8 35.80 54.12 6.37
C ILE A 8 34.67 53.15 6.72
N ILE A 9 33.46 53.44 6.23
CA ILE A 9 32.32 52.50 6.30
C ILE A 9 32.43 51.56 5.10
N LEU A 10 32.89 50.34 5.35
CA LEU A 10 32.91 49.25 4.38
C LEU A 10 31.52 48.59 4.34
N LEU A 11 30.69 48.97 3.38
CA LEU A 11 29.42 48.28 3.10
C LEU A 11 29.68 47.03 2.25
N ILE A 12 29.80 45.88 2.90
CA ILE A 12 29.80 44.58 2.25
C ILE A 12 28.35 44.29 1.83
N PHE A 13 28.04 44.51 0.55
CA PHE A 13 26.80 43.98 -0.05
C PHE A 13 26.93 42.46 -0.12
N LEU A 14 26.38 41.76 0.87
CA LEU A 14 26.09 40.34 0.77
C LEU A 14 24.97 40.18 -0.27
N THR A 15 25.34 39.84 -1.49
CA THR A 15 24.41 39.30 -2.49
C THR A 15 23.88 37.98 -1.95
N ALA A 16 22.70 38.02 -1.33
CA ALA A 16 21.93 36.83 -1.08
C ALA A 16 21.55 36.23 -2.44
N CYS A 17 22.28 35.20 -2.87
CA CYS A 17 21.81 34.29 -3.91
C CYS A 17 20.52 33.63 -3.39
N ASN A 18 19.38 34.24 -3.66
CA ASN A 18 18.11 33.53 -3.68
C ASN A 18 18.10 32.66 -4.94
N SER A 19 18.93 31.61 -4.95
CA SER A 19 18.68 30.45 -5.77
C SER A 19 17.45 29.78 -5.19
N SER A 20 16.26 30.25 -5.55
CA SER A 20 15.09 29.39 -5.47
C SER A 20 15.32 28.30 -6.50
N ALA A 21 16.04 27.25 -6.09
CA ALA A 21 16.00 26.00 -6.79
C ALA A 21 14.53 25.58 -6.78
N ASN A 22 13.84 25.80 -7.89
CA ASN A 22 12.59 25.13 -8.17
C ASN A 22 12.94 23.66 -8.37
N GLN A 23 13.23 22.98 -7.26
CA GLN A 23 13.16 21.54 -7.19
C GLN A 23 11.69 21.25 -7.46
N SER A 24 11.36 21.00 -8.73
CA SER A 24 10.19 20.20 -9.04
C SER A 24 10.44 18.90 -8.30
N ILE A 25 9.95 18.80 -7.07
CA ILE A 25 9.85 17.55 -6.35
C ILE A 25 8.95 16.75 -7.27
N ARG A 26 9.58 15.92 -8.10
CA ARG A 26 8.94 14.96 -8.97
C ARG A 26 8.37 13.93 -8.00
N LYS A 27 7.29 14.30 -7.30
CA LYS A 27 6.58 13.51 -6.32
C LYS A 27 6.30 12.17 -7.00
N ASN A 28 6.84 11.08 -6.46
CA ASN A 28 6.46 9.73 -6.87
C ASN A 28 5.02 9.57 -6.36
N ILE A 29 4.06 10.04 -7.15
CA ILE A 29 2.64 9.89 -6.84
C ILE A 29 2.29 8.53 -7.44
N GLU A 30 2.07 7.55 -6.57
CA GLU A 30 1.37 6.34 -6.97
C GLU A 30 -0.04 6.77 -7.41
N GLU A 31 -0.36 6.54 -8.68
CA GLU A 31 -1.65 6.91 -9.27
C GLU A 31 -2.52 5.66 -9.37
N LYS A 32 -3.69 5.68 -8.72
CA LYS A 32 -4.70 4.63 -8.92
C LYS A 32 -5.29 4.76 -10.32
N VAL A 33 -5.09 3.75 -11.16
CA VAL A 33 -5.52 3.76 -12.57
C VAL A 33 -6.66 2.78 -12.86
N PHE A 34 -7.00 1.91 -11.91
CA PHE A 34 -8.09 0.94 -12.04
C PHE A 34 -8.52 0.40 -10.68
N GLU A 35 -9.80 0.02 -10.61
CA GLU A 35 -10.44 -0.65 -9.49
C GLU A 35 -11.50 -1.61 -10.02
N LEU A 36 -11.64 -2.74 -9.35
CA LEU A 36 -12.72 -3.69 -9.60
C LEU A 36 -13.16 -4.32 -8.28
N ASP A 37 -14.44 -4.18 -7.98
CA ASP A 37 -15.12 -4.88 -6.90
C ASP A 37 -15.39 -6.34 -7.32
N LEU A 38 -15.04 -7.28 -6.43
CA LEU A 38 -15.14 -8.72 -6.63
C LEU A 38 -16.16 -9.36 -5.67
N THR A 39 -17.00 -8.56 -5.00
CA THR A 39 -17.89 -9.04 -3.93
C THR A 39 -18.81 -10.18 -4.38
N ASN A 40 -19.38 -10.08 -5.57
CA ASN A 40 -20.34 -11.06 -6.10
C ASN A 40 -19.69 -12.19 -6.91
N GLU A 41 -18.37 -12.34 -6.85
CA GLU A 41 -17.63 -13.29 -7.69
C GLU A 41 -17.28 -14.62 -7.00
N GLY A 42 -17.77 -14.83 -5.77
CA GLY A 42 -17.57 -16.09 -5.03
C GLY A 42 -16.10 -16.39 -4.71
N ILE A 43 -15.25 -15.36 -4.62
CA ILE A 43 -13.81 -15.52 -4.31
C ILE A 43 -13.56 -15.73 -2.80
N SER A 44 -14.53 -15.38 -1.96
CA SER A 44 -14.57 -15.55 -0.51
C SER A 44 -15.98 -15.24 0.02
N ALA A 45 -16.21 -15.49 1.31
CA ALA A 45 -17.51 -15.29 1.95
C ALA A 45 -17.99 -13.83 1.95
N GLU A 46 -17.07 -12.87 2.13
CA GLU A 46 -17.40 -11.43 2.17
C GLU A 46 -16.87 -10.68 0.92
N GLY A 47 -16.35 -11.41 -0.06
CA GLY A 47 -15.88 -10.80 -1.30
C GLY A 47 -14.48 -10.21 -1.27
N GLY A 48 -14.22 -9.26 -2.16
CA GLY A 48 -12.89 -8.70 -2.31
C GLY A 48 -12.84 -7.58 -3.33
N GLY A 49 -11.64 -7.08 -3.58
CA GLY A 49 -11.42 -6.05 -4.58
C GLY A 49 -9.99 -6.09 -5.08
N ILE A 50 -9.81 -5.65 -6.33
CA ILE A 50 -8.50 -5.36 -6.88
C ILE A 50 -8.37 -3.88 -7.21
N GLU A 51 -7.19 -3.34 -6.97
CA GLU A 51 -6.81 -1.99 -7.36
C GLU A 51 -5.48 -2.05 -8.12
N LEU A 52 -5.33 -1.21 -9.13
CA LEU A 52 -4.07 -1.07 -9.84
C LEU A 52 -3.53 0.35 -9.64
N TYR A 53 -2.30 0.42 -9.16
CA TYR A 53 -1.55 1.66 -9.04
C TYR A 53 -0.38 1.64 -10.00
N LYS A 54 -0.17 2.78 -10.64
CA LYS A 54 1.00 3.06 -11.47
C LYS A 54 2.00 3.84 -10.65
N ASP A 55 3.21 3.31 -10.57
CA ASP A 55 4.42 4.05 -10.20
C ASP A 55 5.25 4.32 -11.47
N ARG A 56 6.29 5.15 -11.37
CA ARG A 56 7.22 5.40 -12.48
C ARG A 56 7.96 4.15 -12.94
N ASN A 57 8.27 3.24 -12.01
CA ASN A 57 9.18 2.13 -12.27
C ASN A 57 8.47 0.77 -12.37
N PHE A 58 7.32 0.64 -11.74
CA PHE A 58 6.54 -0.59 -11.65
C PHE A 58 5.04 -0.26 -11.52
N CYS A 59 4.21 -1.29 -11.57
CA CYS A 59 2.82 -1.21 -11.14
C CYS A 59 2.61 -2.08 -9.90
N SER A 60 1.66 -1.67 -9.07
CA SER A 60 1.21 -2.40 -7.89
C SER A 60 -0.22 -2.87 -8.13
N LEU A 61 -0.42 -4.19 -8.16
CA LEU A 61 -1.75 -4.79 -8.10
C LEU A 61 -2.05 -5.13 -6.64
N LEU A 62 -2.95 -4.37 -6.03
CA LEU A 62 -3.45 -4.63 -4.69
C LEU A 62 -4.66 -5.55 -4.80
N LEU A 63 -4.67 -6.61 -4.01
CA LEU A 63 -5.78 -7.54 -3.88
C LEU A 63 -6.16 -7.64 -2.41
N ASN A 64 -7.42 -7.32 -2.12
CA ASN A 64 -8.03 -7.51 -0.82
C ASN A 64 -9.06 -8.63 -0.93
N ILE A 65 -8.98 -9.62 -0.03
CA ILE A 65 -9.95 -10.71 0.10
C ILE A 65 -10.51 -10.65 1.53
N TYR A 66 -11.82 -10.50 1.65
CA TYR A 66 -12.55 -10.44 2.91
C TYR A 66 -13.28 -11.77 3.14
N GLY A 67 -13.15 -12.33 4.32
CA GLY A 67 -13.89 -13.51 4.73
C GLY A 67 -14.33 -13.38 6.18
N GLU A 68 -15.23 -14.26 6.60
CA GLU A 68 -15.92 -14.20 7.91
C GLU A 68 -14.98 -14.05 9.11
N ASN A 69 -13.80 -14.66 9.02
CA ASN A 69 -12.84 -14.71 10.13
C ASN A 69 -11.65 -13.75 9.95
N GLY A 70 -11.59 -13.00 8.86
CA GLY A 70 -10.48 -12.09 8.62
C GLY A 70 -10.28 -11.67 7.18
N GLN A 71 -9.12 -11.05 6.93
CA GLN A 71 -8.78 -10.47 5.65
C GLN A 71 -7.40 -10.90 5.17
N GLU A 72 -7.27 -11.18 3.88
CA GLU A 72 -5.98 -11.29 3.21
C GLU A 72 -5.74 -10.07 2.32
N LYS A 73 -4.54 -9.51 2.39
CA LYS A 73 -4.08 -8.42 1.52
C LYS A 73 -2.82 -8.84 0.80
N TYR A 74 -2.81 -8.65 -0.51
CA TYR A 74 -1.64 -8.86 -1.35
C TYR A 74 -1.32 -7.57 -2.07
N ASN A 75 -0.03 -7.20 -2.13
CA ASN A 75 0.47 -6.17 -3.03
C ASN A 75 1.50 -6.81 -3.95
N PHE A 76 1.09 -7.07 -5.20
CA PHE A 76 1.96 -7.60 -6.24
C PHE A 76 2.63 -6.44 -6.98
N LYS A 77 3.93 -6.23 -6.78
CA LYS A 77 4.70 -5.27 -7.57
C LYS A 77 5.26 -5.95 -8.81
N PHE A 78 5.02 -5.37 -9.97
CA PHE A 78 5.39 -5.98 -11.24
C PHE A 78 5.78 -4.95 -12.29
N LYS A 79 6.53 -5.39 -13.30
CA LYS A 79 6.82 -4.63 -14.51
C LYS A 79 6.46 -5.47 -15.72
N LYS A 80 5.57 -4.98 -16.59
CA LYS A 80 4.98 -5.79 -17.68
C LYS A 80 4.41 -7.10 -17.13
N ASN A 81 4.99 -8.24 -17.47
CA ASN A 81 4.58 -9.57 -17.02
C ASN A 81 5.46 -10.16 -15.91
N ASN A 82 6.48 -9.42 -15.47
CA ASN A 82 7.44 -9.90 -14.50
C ASN A 82 7.04 -9.45 -13.10
N LEU A 83 6.64 -10.40 -12.26
CA LEU A 83 6.45 -10.18 -10.83
C LEU A 83 7.82 -9.88 -10.20
N ILE A 84 7.94 -8.78 -9.47
CA ILE A 84 9.17 -8.34 -8.80
C ILE A 84 9.15 -8.79 -7.35
N GLU A 85 8.08 -8.45 -6.64
CA GLU A 85 7.86 -8.84 -5.26
C GLU A 85 6.37 -8.90 -4.95
N THR A 86 6.03 -9.63 -3.89
CA THR A 86 4.69 -9.65 -3.32
C THR A 86 4.78 -9.45 -1.81
N SER A 87 4.13 -8.40 -1.30
CA SER A 87 3.84 -8.28 0.12
C SER A 87 2.50 -8.95 0.42
N TYR A 88 2.45 -9.74 1.49
CA TYR A 88 1.26 -10.45 1.95
C TYR A 88 1.02 -10.17 3.43
N LEU A 89 -0.19 -9.71 3.73
CA LEU A 89 -0.67 -9.51 5.09
C LEU A 89 -1.93 -10.34 5.30
N LYS A 90 -2.03 -11.00 6.45
CA LYS A 90 -3.25 -11.67 6.89
C LYS A 90 -3.68 -11.10 8.23
N TYR A 91 -4.96 -10.75 8.31
CA TYR A 91 -5.61 -10.27 9.51
C TYR A 91 -6.68 -11.26 9.95
N ARG A 92 -6.88 -11.37 11.27
CA ARG A 92 -8.00 -12.07 11.91
C ARG A 92 -8.94 -11.03 12.54
N TYR A 93 -10.25 -11.18 12.39
CA TYR A 93 -11.22 -10.34 13.09
C TYR A 93 -11.31 -10.75 14.56
N LYS A 94 -11.34 -9.79 15.49
CA LYS A 94 -11.39 -10.09 16.93
C LYS A 94 -12.67 -10.84 17.34
N ASN A 95 -13.77 -10.60 16.62
CA ASN A 95 -15.07 -11.22 16.86
C ASN A 95 -15.42 -12.34 15.86
N GLY A 96 -14.49 -12.73 14.98
CA GLY A 96 -14.70 -13.88 14.11
C GLY A 96 -14.77 -15.14 14.97
N LEU A 97 -15.86 -15.90 14.88
CA LEU A 97 -16.12 -17.06 15.74
C LEU A 97 -14.87 -17.93 15.86
N LEU A 98 -14.29 -17.98 17.05
CA LEU A 98 -13.54 -19.15 17.46
C LEU A 98 -14.57 -20.28 17.41
N VAL A 99 -14.36 -21.28 16.56
CA VAL A 99 -15.09 -22.54 16.68
C VAL A 99 -14.67 -23.13 18.03
N THR A 100 -15.41 -22.78 19.07
CA THR A 100 -15.30 -23.38 20.39
C THR A 100 -16.57 -24.17 20.59
N ASP A 101 -16.40 -25.46 20.88
CA ASP A 101 -17.42 -26.37 21.35
C ASP A 101 -18.39 -25.68 22.33
N ASP A 102 -19.65 -26.13 22.31
CA ASP A 102 -20.83 -25.54 22.98
C ASP A 102 -20.70 -25.32 24.50
N GLU A 103 -19.60 -25.75 25.14
CA GLU A 103 -19.32 -25.52 26.57
C GLU A 103 -18.66 -24.17 26.91
N LEU A 104 -18.19 -23.37 25.92
CA LEU A 104 -17.46 -22.12 26.20
C LEU A 104 -18.30 -20.84 26.18
N LYS A 105 -19.60 -20.93 25.87
CA LYS A 105 -20.49 -19.75 25.80
C LYS A 105 -20.68 -19.03 27.14
N ASP A 106 -20.52 -19.73 28.26
CA ASP A 106 -20.70 -19.16 29.60
C ASP A 106 -19.43 -18.48 30.17
N LEU A 107 -18.30 -18.53 29.45
CA LEU A 107 -17.02 -17.93 29.90
C LEU A 107 -16.69 -16.59 29.22
N ILE A 108 -17.51 -16.12 28.29
CA ILE A 108 -17.31 -14.83 27.63
C ILE A 108 -18.03 -13.74 28.45
N THR A 109 -17.44 -13.39 29.59
CA THR A 109 -17.72 -12.12 30.26
C THR A 109 -17.11 -10.98 29.46
N ASP A 110 -17.97 -10.02 29.17
CA ASP A 110 -17.75 -8.72 28.54
C ASP A 110 -16.50 -8.01 29.09
N ASP A 111 -15.55 -7.66 28.23
CA ASP A 111 -14.64 -6.56 28.51
C ASP A 111 -14.27 -5.84 27.20
N SER A 112 -15.14 -4.87 26.87
CA SER A 112 -14.95 -3.90 25.81
C SER A 112 -13.67 -3.08 26.06
N THR A 113 -12.54 -3.54 25.52
CA THR A 113 -11.36 -2.70 25.32
C THR A 113 -11.34 -2.21 23.88
N ASN A 114 -11.83 -0.98 23.70
CA ASN A 114 -11.66 -0.17 22.50
C ASN A 114 -10.17 -0.10 22.13
N SER A 115 -9.76 -0.98 21.23
CA SER A 115 -8.60 -0.75 20.39
C SER A 115 -9.17 -0.49 19.00
N ASP A 116 -8.92 0.67 18.43
CA ASP A 116 -9.44 1.15 17.13
C ASP A 116 -9.14 0.23 15.92
N ASN A 117 -8.44 -0.89 16.12
CA ASN A 117 -8.31 -1.96 15.14
C ASN A 117 -9.13 -3.19 15.56
N ASP A 118 -10.26 -3.40 14.89
CA ASP A 118 -11.11 -4.61 14.97
C ASP A 118 -10.42 -5.90 14.44
N ARG A 119 -9.11 -5.81 14.12
CA ARG A 119 -8.36 -6.85 13.44
C ARG A 119 -6.97 -7.01 14.05
N GLU A 120 -6.52 -8.26 14.12
CA GLU A 120 -5.20 -8.66 14.57
C GLU A 120 -4.36 -9.10 13.37
N LEU A 121 -3.13 -8.59 13.22
CA LEU A 121 -2.21 -9.06 12.19
C LEU A 121 -1.65 -10.43 12.57
N VAL A 122 -2.01 -11.47 11.82
CA VAL A 122 -1.60 -12.87 12.08
C VAL A 122 -0.54 -13.37 11.08
N SER A 123 -0.31 -12.65 9.98
CA SER A 123 0.78 -12.98 9.05
C SER A 123 1.29 -11.75 8.33
N ASN A 124 2.62 -11.66 8.20
CA ASN A 124 3.32 -10.70 7.37
C ASN A 124 4.45 -11.42 6.64
N LYS A 125 4.33 -11.56 5.32
CA LYS A 125 5.29 -12.28 4.48
C LYS A 125 5.64 -11.46 3.25
N SER A 126 6.87 -11.63 2.77
CA SER A 126 7.30 -11.12 1.47
C SER A 126 7.80 -12.26 0.60
N PHE A 127 7.50 -12.19 -0.70
CA PHE A 127 7.93 -13.16 -1.70
C PHE A 127 8.64 -12.43 -2.83
N ILE A 128 9.83 -12.90 -3.21
CA ILE A 128 10.60 -12.33 -4.30
C ILE A 128 10.29 -13.07 -5.61
N GLY A 129 9.93 -12.27 -6.61
CA GLY A 129 9.58 -12.71 -7.95
C GLY A 129 8.53 -13.82 -7.97
N SER A 130 8.67 -14.71 -8.95
CA SER A 130 7.76 -15.85 -9.15
C SER A 130 8.23 -17.14 -8.46
N THR A 131 9.13 -17.05 -7.48
CA THR A 131 9.71 -18.23 -6.80
C THR A 131 8.65 -19.07 -6.10
N ASN A 132 7.69 -18.42 -5.44
CA ASN A 132 6.55 -19.11 -4.85
C ASN A 132 5.45 -19.31 -5.91
N LYS A 133 5.27 -20.56 -6.36
CA LYS A 133 4.32 -20.92 -7.42
C LYS A 133 2.87 -20.54 -7.10
N ASN A 134 2.45 -20.62 -5.83
CA ASN A 134 1.09 -20.28 -5.42
C ASN A 134 0.85 -18.76 -5.54
N ILE A 135 1.85 -17.97 -5.13
CA ILE A 135 1.82 -16.51 -5.26
C ILE A 135 1.83 -16.09 -6.73
N ALA A 136 2.70 -16.69 -7.55
CA ALA A 136 2.76 -16.40 -8.98
C ALA A 136 1.43 -16.74 -9.69
N LYS A 137 0.84 -17.90 -9.40
CA LYS A 137 -0.47 -18.31 -9.93
C LYS A 137 -1.58 -17.33 -9.51
N LYS A 138 -1.56 -16.87 -8.24
CA LYS A 138 -2.52 -15.89 -7.74
C LYS A 138 -2.37 -14.55 -8.46
N PHE A 139 -1.13 -14.06 -8.63
CA PHE A 139 -0.83 -12.86 -9.41
C PHE A 139 -1.39 -12.95 -10.84
N ASP A 140 -1.07 -14.02 -11.57
CA ASP A 140 -1.52 -14.20 -12.96
C ASP A 140 -3.05 -14.25 -13.08
N MET A 141 -3.71 -14.90 -12.12
CA MET A 141 -5.17 -15.01 -12.08
C MET A 141 -5.83 -13.64 -11.92
N TYR A 142 -5.37 -12.82 -10.98
CA TYR A 142 -5.99 -11.51 -10.72
C TYR A 142 -5.56 -10.44 -11.71
N LYS A 143 -4.32 -10.50 -12.22
CA LYS A 143 -3.88 -9.59 -13.29
C LYS A 143 -4.72 -9.75 -14.56
N LYS A 144 -5.17 -10.97 -14.89
CA LYS A 144 -6.07 -11.23 -16.02
C LYS A 144 -7.44 -10.56 -15.91
N ARG A 145 -7.87 -10.18 -14.69
CA ARG A 145 -9.12 -9.46 -14.47
C ARG A 145 -9.03 -7.97 -14.82
N ILE A 146 -7.82 -7.45 -15.03
CA ILE A 146 -7.60 -6.07 -15.44
C ILE A 146 -7.69 -5.98 -16.97
N PRO A 147 -8.45 -5.02 -17.53
CA PRO A 147 -8.51 -4.81 -18.97
C PRO A 147 -7.11 -4.63 -19.58
N LYS A 148 -6.85 -5.31 -20.70
CA LYS A 148 -5.55 -5.22 -21.40
C LYS A 148 -5.20 -3.78 -21.80
N SER A 149 -6.19 -2.96 -22.15
CA SER A 149 -6.00 -1.53 -22.47
C SER A 149 -5.42 -0.74 -21.30
N VAL A 150 -5.93 -0.98 -20.08
CA VAL A 150 -5.43 -0.36 -18.85
C VAL A 150 -3.99 -0.78 -18.58
N LEU A 151 -3.70 -2.08 -18.67
CA LEU A 151 -2.34 -2.61 -18.46
C LEU A 151 -1.35 -2.05 -19.47
N THR A 152 -1.70 -2.01 -20.76
CA THR A 152 -0.81 -1.51 -21.82
C THR A 152 -0.54 -0.02 -21.69
N LYS A 153 -1.54 0.78 -21.31
CA LYS A 153 -1.37 2.24 -21.14
C LYS A 153 -0.52 2.61 -19.92
N ASN A 154 -0.60 1.81 -18.85
CA ASN A 154 -0.10 2.23 -17.54
C ASN A 154 1.09 1.41 -17.02
N CYS A 155 1.23 0.13 -17.42
CA CYS A 155 2.12 -0.82 -16.77
C CYS A 155 3.08 -1.58 -17.71
N ASN A 156 2.98 -1.34 -19.02
CA ASN A 156 3.84 -1.93 -20.04
C ASN A 156 4.82 -0.93 -20.64
#